data_AF-A0A7U9KRJ2-F1
#
_entry.id   AF-A0A7U9KRJ2-F1
#
_cell.length_a   1.000
_cell.length_b   1.000
_cell.length_c   1.000
_cell.angle_alpha   90.00
_cell.angle_beta   90.00
_cell.angle_gamma   90.00
#
_symmetry.space_group_name_H-M   'P 1'
#
loop_
_entity.id
_entity.type
_entity.pdbx_description
1 polymer ?
#
loop_
_entity_poly.entity_id
_entity_poly.type
_entity_poly.pdbx_seq_one_letter_code
_entity_poly.pdbx_strand_id
1 'polypeptide(L)'
;MVGAPVLLGCMWEAQESAGAHTLVSSIALGGGGWFIVRGCWFALRNSWVSRHLLGVLSSIVLPLAVAVPAFGYFLQLGYLNSGFGIPASAGTTEVFWQYAIALKPTGICLFFIATFVAIAGWLRHYHWIAFSRNWAMVMVPLVALLYVLTILTTGMSGVSVAAKAAARDAMNGKQPKPYFGIKGTLMCVTPVSGDASVYNGPLPKGRPVLTFGVSNGRLWLWDPERAKHPGGPKPTMHVQLFKVSTSVPSGNGRTCTALERSS
;
A
#
# COMPACT_ATOMS: atom_id res chain seq x y z
N MET A 1 19.40 1.46 51.77
CA MET A 1 17.99 1.69 51.40
C MET A 1 17.90 3.02 50.68
N VAL A 2 18.09 3.03 49.36
CA VAL A 2 17.94 4.21 48.49
C VAL A 2 17.35 3.68 47.18
N GLY A 3 16.25 4.27 46.70
CA GLY A 3 15.70 3.97 45.38
C GLY A 3 14.19 3.72 45.37
N ALA A 4 13.41 4.80 45.46
CA ALA A 4 11.98 4.77 45.14
C ALA A 4 11.36 6.10 44.65
N PRO A 5 11.87 7.32 44.96
CA PRO A 5 11.10 8.52 44.61
C PRO A 5 11.40 9.08 43.20
N VAL A 6 12.41 8.59 42.48
CA VAL A 6 12.82 9.19 41.19
C VAL A 6 11.95 8.72 40.01
N LEU A 7 11.31 7.54 40.09
CA LEU A 7 10.52 7.00 38.97
C LEU A 7 9.11 7.61 38.87
N LEU A 8 8.54 8.16 39.95
CA LEU A 8 7.21 8.78 39.91
C LEU A 8 7.23 10.17 39.24
N GLY A 9 8.32 10.94 39.36
CA GLY A 9 8.46 12.26 38.73
C GLY A 9 8.54 12.19 37.21
N CYS A 10 9.34 11.27 36.67
CA CYS A 10 9.51 11.13 35.22
C CYS A 10 8.25 10.61 34.50
N MET A 11 7.35 9.88 35.16
CA MET A 11 6.08 9.47 34.56
C MET A 11 5.05 10.61 34.51
N TRP A 12 5.11 11.58 35.43
CA TRP A 12 4.18 12.71 35.46
C TRP A 12 4.50 13.74 34.37
N GLU A 13 5.77 14.11 34.18
CA GLU A 13 6.20 15.03 33.11
C GLU A 13 6.07 14.43 31.69
N ALA A 14 6.20 13.11 31.55
CA ALA A 14 5.93 12.41 30.29
C ALA A 14 4.43 12.40 29.92
N GLN A 15 3.54 12.39 30.91
CA GLN A 15 2.10 12.39 30.70
C GLN A 15 1.57 13.80 30.36
N GLU A 16 2.17 14.85 30.94
CA GLU A 16 1.80 16.24 30.67
C GLU A 16 2.26 16.71 29.28
N SER A 17 3.46 16.29 28.84
CA SER A 17 3.94 16.54 27.48
C SER A 17 3.14 15.80 26.40
N ALA A 18 2.76 14.53 26.63
CA ALA A 18 1.91 13.76 25.73
C ALA A 18 0.49 14.35 25.61
N GLY A 19 -0.06 14.87 26.71
CA GLY A 19 -1.36 15.56 26.76
C GLY A 19 -1.36 16.90 26.03
N ALA A 20 -0.31 17.71 26.19
CA ALA A 20 -0.18 19.00 25.51
C ALA A 20 -0.03 18.84 23.99
N HIS A 21 0.78 17.89 23.52
CA HIS A 21 0.92 17.62 22.08
C HIS A 21 -0.37 17.10 21.44
N THR A 22 -1.15 16.28 22.16
CA THR A 22 -2.44 15.79 21.67
C THR A 22 -3.50 16.89 21.64
N LEU A 23 -3.59 17.74 22.66
CA LEU A 23 -4.50 18.90 22.67
C LEU A 23 -4.16 19.93 21.58
N VAL A 24 -2.89 20.28 21.43
CA VAL A 24 -2.43 21.19 20.37
C VAL A 24 -2.70 20.61 18.97
N SER A 25 -2.47 19.30 18.79
CA SER A 25 -2.79 18.63 17.52
C SER A 25 -4.30 18.61 17.26
N SER A 26 -5.13 18.36 18.26
CA SER A 26 -6.59 18.37 18.13
C SER A 26 -7.13 19.76 17.81
N ILE A 27 -6.58 20.81 18.43
CA ILE A 27 -6.95 22.21 18.14
C ILE A 27 -6.48 22.62 16.74
N ALA A 28 -5.26 22.23 16.33
CA ALA A 28 -4.75 22.50 14.99
C ALA A 28 -5.57 21.76 13.91
N LEU A 29 -5.98 20.53 14.18
CA LEU A 29 -6.86 19.75 13.29
C LEU A 29 -8.27 20.33 13.23
N GLY A 30 -8.83 20.77 14.36
CA GLY A 30 -10.14 21.43 14.44
C GLY A 30 -10.16 22.79 13.74
N GLY A 31 -9.14 23.62 13.99
CA GLY A 31 -8.96 24.93 13.35
C GLY A 31 -8.69 24.82 11.85
N GLY A 32 -7.83 23.89 11.44
CA GLY A 32 -7.58 23.58 10.04
C GLY A 32 -8.82 23.05 9.32
N GLY A 33 -9.57 22.14 9.97
CA GLY A 33 -10.84 21.63 9.45
C GLY A 33 -11.88 22.73 9.24
N TRP A 34 -12.04 23.61 10.23
CA TRP A 34 -12.93 24.77 10.13
C TRP A 34 -12.52 25.70 8.98
N PHE A 35 -11.22 25.99 8.85
CA PHE A 35 -10.68 26.83 7.78
C PHE A 35 -10.99 26.26 6.39
N ILE A 36 -10.81 24.95 6.20
CA ILE A 36 -11.11 24.25 4.96
C ILE A 36 -12.61 24.31 4.65
N VAL A 37 -13.46 23.96 5.61
CA VAL A 37 -14.92 23.96 5.41
C VAL A 37 -15.43 25.36 5.07
N ARG A 38 -14.98 26.39 5.80
CA ARG A 38 -15.41 27.77 5.57
C ARG A 38 -14.90 28.32 4.24
N GLY A 39 -13.65 28.03 3.88
CA GLY A 39 -13.09 28.42 2.59
C GLY A 39 -13.80 27.74 1.42
N CYS A 40 -14.07 26.43 1.51
CA CYS A 40 -14.84 25.69 0.51
C CYS A 40 -16.25 26.27 0.36
N TRP A 41 -16.90 26.63 1.46
CA TRP A 41 -18.20 27.30 1.43
C TRP A 41 -18.15 28.63 0.65
N PHE A 42 -17.15 29.48 0.91
CA PHE A 42 -16.99 30.73 0.18
C PHE A 42 -16.69 30.52 -1.32
N ALA A 43 -15.94 29.48 -1.66
CA ALA A 43 -15.66 29.12 -3.05
C ALA A 43 -16.90 28.57 -3.79
N LEU A 44 -17.73 27.76 -3.13
CA LEU A 44 -18.80 26.99 -3.76
C LEU A 44 -20.17 27.68 -3.73
N ARG A 45 -20.47 28.53 -2.74
CA ARG A 45 -21.78 29.16 -2.51
C ARG A 45 -22.41 29.81 -3.75
N ASN A 46 -21.61 30.41 -4.63
CA ASN A 46 -22.08 31.09 -5.85
C ASN A 46 -21.49 30.48 -7.15
N SER A 47 -20.84 29.31 -7.07
CA SER A 47 -20.15 28.73 -8.22
C SER A 47 -21.08 27.95 -9.13
N TRP A 48 -20.71 27.84 -10.41
CA TRP A 48 -21.39 27.00 -11.39
C TRP A 48 -21.46 25.52 -10.96
N VAL A 49 -20.46 25.05 -10.20
CA VAL A 49 -20.35 23.67 -9.69
C VAL A 49 -21.46 23.34 -8.70
N SER A 50 -21.84 24.25 -7.80
CA SER A 50 -22.97 24.01 -6.89
C SER A 50 -24.30 23.82 -7.65
N ARG A 51 -24.46 24.52 -8.77
CA ARG A 51 -25.63 24.44 -9.65
C ARG A 51 -25.65 23.20 -10.53
N HIS A 52 -24.48 22.65 -10.88
CA HIS A 52 -24.33 21.49 -11.76
C HIS A 52 -23.74 20.28 -11.04
N LEU A 53 -23.89 20.20 -9.72
CA LEU A 53 -23.23 19.20 -8.89
C LEU A 53 -23.52 17.79 -9.36
N LEU A 54 -24.78 17.48 -9.70
CA LEU A 54 -25.19 16.18 -10.23
C LEU A 54 -24.51 15.83 -11.56
N GLY A 55 -24.36 16.81 -12.46
CA GLY A 55 -23.68 16.62 -13.74
C GLY A 55 -22.18 16.37 -13.55
N VAL A 56 -21.53 17.19 -12.71
CA VAL A 56 -20.10 17.03 -12.38
C VAL A 56 -19.84 15.68 -11.70
N LEU A 57 -20.69 15.27 -10.76
CA LEU A 57 -20.56 13.99 -10.08
C LEU A 57 -20.64 12.83 -11.08
N SER A 58 -21.61 12.86 -11.99
CA SER A 58 -21.77 11.84 -13.03
C SER A 58 -20.55 11.78 -13.96
N SER A 59 -19.98 12.92 -14.34
CA SER A 59 -18.79 12.98 -15.18
C SER A 59 -17.52 12.47 -14.47
N ILE A 60 -17.46 12.53 -13.14
CA ILE A 60 -16.33 12.05 -12.34
C ILE A 60 -16.44 10.55 -12.05
N VAL A 61 -17.65 10.01 -11.89
CA VAL A 61 -17.86 8.59 -11.56
C VAL A 61 -17.28 7.67 -12.64
N LEU A 62 -17.48 7.99 -13.93
CA LEU A 62 -17.01 7.14 -15.03
C LEU A 62 -15.48 6.99 -15.06
N PRO A 63 -14.70 8.09 -15.05
CA PRO A 63 -13.24 8.00 -14.97
C PRO A 63 -12.77 7.32 -13.68
N LEU A 64 -13.43 7.56 -12.54
CA LEU A 64 -13.03 6.94 -11.28
C LEU A 64 -13.18 5.42 -11.32
N ALA A 65 -14.27 4.93 -11.91
CA ALA A 65 -14.56 3.49 -12.03
C ALA A 65 -13.46 2.75 -12.80
N VAL A 66 -12.76 3.42 -13.73
CA VAL A 66 -11.66 2.86 -14.51
C VAL A 66 -10.30 3.12 -13.86
N ALA A 67 -10.08 4.35 -13.37
CA ALA A 67 -8.80 4.77 -12.82
C ALA A 67 -8.46 4.03 -11.52
N VAL A 68 -9.45 3.76 -10.67
CA VAL A 68 -9.24 3.09 -9.38
C VAL A 68 -8.71 1.65 -9.56
N PRO A 69 -9.37 0.76 -10.33
CA PRO A 69 -8.82 -0.57 -10.61
C PRO A 69 -7.46 -0.54 -11.30
N ALA A 70 -7.26 0.37 -12.27
CA ALA A 70 -5.98 0.50 -12.97
C ALA A 70 -4.83 0.87 -12.01
N PHE A 71 -5.09 1.79 -11.08
CA PHE A 71 -4.12 2.17 -10.05
C PHE A 71 -3.85 1.03 -9.06
N GLY A 72 -4.89 0.30 -8.65
CA GLY A 72 -4.74 -0.90 -7.81
C GLY A 72 -3.84 -1.96 -8.47
N TYR A 73 -4.08 -2.25 -9.75
CA TYR A 73 -3.24 -3.15 -10.54
C TYR A 73 -1.79 -2.68 -10.63
N PHE A 74 -1.57 -1.38 -10.84
CA PHE A 74 -0.22 -0.80 -10.88
C PHE A 74 0.54 -1.00 -9.56
N LEU A 75 -0.11 -0.77 -8.41
CA LEU A 75 0.50 -0.98 -7.09
C LEU A 75 0.80 -2.46 -6.81
N GLN A 76 -0.08 -3.36 -7.24
CA GLN A 76 0.13 -4.81 -7.15
C GLN A 76 1.31 -5.25 -8.01
N LEU A 77 1.45 -4.70 -9.22
CA LEU A 77 2.58 -4.93 -10.10
C LEU A 77 3.88 -4.44 -9.48
N GLY A 78 3.90 -3.24 -8.89
CA GLY A 78 5.06 -2.75 -8.14
C GLY A 78 5.42 -3.66 -6.95
N TYR A 79 4.43 -4.13 -6.20
CA TYR A 79 4.64 -4.99 -5.03
C TYR A 79 5.27 -6.34 -5.40
N LEU A 80 4.69 -7.04 -6.38
CA LEU A 80 5.15 -8.36 -6.79
C LEU A 80 6.41 -8.30 -7.65
N ASN A 81 6.50 -7.37 -8.60
CA ASN A 81 7.63 -7.30 -9.52
C ASN A 81 8.87 -6.69 -8.85
N SER A 82 8.74 -5.52 -8.21
CA SER A 82 9.88 -4.87 -7.57
C SER A 82 10.27 -5.52 -6.23
N GLY A 83 9.31 -6.10 -5.51
CA GLY A 83 9.56 -6.76 -4.22
C GLY A 83 10.05 -8.21 -4.36
N PHE A 84 9.42 -8.99 -5.23
CA PHE A 84 9.60 -10.44 -5.29
C PHE A 84 9.99 -10.97 -6.67
N GLY A 85 10.06 -10.13 -7.71
CA GLY A 85 10.34 -10.55 -9.09
C GLY A 85 9.27 -11.41 -9.74
N ILE A 86 8.04 -11.40 -9.20
CA ILE A 86 6.92 -12.24 -9.62
C ILE A 86 5.95 -11.40 -10.48
N PRO A 87 5.41 -11.93 -11.58
CA PRO A 87 4.42 -11.21 -12.38
C PRO A 87 3.10 -11.04 -11.61
N ALA A 88 2.44 -9.89 -11.82
CA ALA A 88 1.19 -9.54 -11.15
C ALA A 88 0.04 -10.52 -11.41
N SER A 89 0.08 -11.24 -12.53
CA SER A 89 -0.89 -12.26 -12.92
C SER A 89 -0.91 -13.52 -12.05
N ALA A 90 -0.02 -13.64 -11.07
CA ALA A 90 0.05 -14.77 -10.14
C ALA A 90 -0.75 -14.58 -8.85
N GLY A 91 -1.15 -13.34 -8.52
CA GLY A 91 -1.98 -13.07 -7.37
C GLY A 91 -3.47 -13.13 -7.72
N THR A 92 -4.22 -14.04 -7.09
CA THR A 92 -5.68 -13.98 -7.11
C THR A 92 -6.14 -12.83 -6.20
N THR A 93 -6.81 -11.82 -6.76
CA THR A 93 -7.32 -10.71 -5.97
C THR A 93 -8.82 -10.57 -6.16
N GLU A 94 -9.53 -10.44 -5.05
CA GLU A 94 -10.94 -10.09 -5.03
C GLU A 94 -11.10 -8.61 -5.44
N VAL A 95 -12.03 -8.34 -6.37
CA VAL A 95 -12.30 -7.02 -6.96
C VAL A 95 -12.51 -5.93 -5.88
N PHE A 96 -13.09 -6.30 -4.74
CA PHE A 96 -13.39 -5.39 -3.64
C PHE A 96 -12.14 -4.73 -3.01
N TRP A 97 -11.04 -5.47 -2.89
CA TRP A 97 -9.82 -4.94 -2.30
C TRP A 97 -9.11 -3.91 -3.18
N GLN A 98 -9.34 -3.95 -4.50
CA GLN A 98 -8.81 -2.94 -5.43
C GLN A 98 -9.40 -1.56 -5.18
N TYR A 99 -10.67 -1.48 -4.77
CA TYR A 99 -11.32 -0.21 -4.40
C TYR A 99 -10.84 0.32 -3.04
N ALA A 100 -10.63 -0.56 -2.06
CA ALA A 100 -10.15 -0.17 -0.73
C ALA A 100 -8.73 0.41 -0.75
N ILE A 101 -7.86 -0.05 -1.67
CA ILE A 101 -6.52 0.50 -1.89
C ILE A 101 -6.57 1.97 -2.25
N ALA A 102 -7.48 2.33 -3.16
CA ALA A 102 -7.57 3.69 -3.68
C ALA A 102 -8.10 4.67 -2.64
N LEU A 103 -8.83 4.21 -1.62
CA LEU A 103 -9.44 5.11 -0.62
C LEU A 103 -8.40 5.97 0.13
N LYS A 104 -7.21 5.43 0.42
CA LYS A 104 -6.14 6.18 1.10
C LYS A 104 -5.56 7.32 0.25
N PRO A 105 -5.04 7.07 -0.97
CA PRO A 105 -4.60 8.15 -1.84
C PRO A 105 -5.76 9.07 -2.20
N THR A 106 -6.97 8.56 -2.48
CA THR A 106 -8.16 9.39 -2.75
C THR A 106 -8.53 10.29 -1.57
N GLY A 107 -8.40 9.83 -0.32
CA GLY A 107 -8.63 10.67 0.85
C GLY A 107 -7.63 11.83 0.95
N ILE A 108 -6.35 11.53 0.74
CA ILE A 108 -5.29 12.56 0.68
C ILE A 108 -5.56 13.55 -0.46
N CYS A 109 -6.00 13.03 -1.61
CA CYS A 109 -6.37 13.81 -2.79
C CYS A 109 -7.51 14.78 -2.52
N LEU A 110 -8.61 14.28 -1.93
CA LEU A 110 -9.75 15.10 -1.55
C LEU A 110 -9.35 16.17 -0.52
N PHE A 111 -8.46 15.84 0.42
CA PHE A 111 -7.95 16.80 1.40
C PHE A 111 -7.18 17.95 0.74
N PHE A 112 -6.27 17.66 -0.20
CA PHE A 112 -5.52 18.71 -0.92
C PHE A 112 -6.43 19.56 -1.80
N ILE A 113 -7.34 18.93 -2.57
CA ILE A 113 -8.32 19.66 -3.39
C ILE A 113 -9.14 20.59 -2.50
N ALA A 114 -9.67 20.09 -1.39
CA ALA A 114 -10.42 20.90 -0.44
C ALA A 114 -9.57 22.06 0.12
N THR A 115 -8.29 21.82 0.41
CA THR A 115 -7.38 22.87 0.92
C THR A 115 -7.15 23.97 -0.11
N PHE A 116 -6.85 23.63 -1.38
CA PHE A 116 -6.65 24.62 -2.43
C PHE A 116 -7.94 25.38 -2.75
N VAL A 117 -9.08 24.68 -2.80
CA VAL A 117 -10.41 25.30 -2.98
C VAL A 117 -10.70 26.23 -1.81
N ALA A 118 -10.35 25.86 -0.59
CA ALA A 118 -10.53 26.70 0.59
C ALA A 118 -9.69 27.97 0.53
N ILE A 119 -8.41 27.86 0.17
CA ILE A 119 -7.52 29.02 -0.02
C ILE A 119 -8.09 29.96 -1.09
N ALA A 120 -8.53 29.42 -2.24
CA ALA A 120 -9.14 30.22 -3.29
C ALA A 120 -10.43 30.92 -2.84
N GLY A 121 -11.25 30.25 -2.02
CA GLY A 121 -12.47 30.82 -1.43
C GLY A 121 -12.18 31.99 -0.50
N TRP A 122 -11.16 31.87 0.36
CA TRP A 122 -10.73 32.94 1.24
C TRP A 122 -10.14 34.13 0.48
N LEU A 123 -9.30 33.87 -0.53
CA LEU A 123 -8.74 34.93 -1.40
C LEU A 123 -9.83 35.69 -2.16
N ARG A 124 -10.89 34.99 -2.60
CA ARG A 124 -12.06 35.60 -3.23
C ARG A 124 -12.86 36.44 -2.25
N HIS A 125 -13.06 35.96 -1.01
CA HIS A 125 -13.86 36.65 0.00
C HIS A 125 -13.25 37.99 0.43
N TYR A 126 -11.92 38.03 0.61
CA TYR A 126 -11.20 39.24 0.98
C TYR A 126 -10.83 40.14 -0.20
N HIS A 127 -11.31 39.83 -1.42
CA HIS A 127 -10.97 40.55 -2.65
C HIS A 127 -9.46 40.71 -2.91
N TRP A 128 -8.62 39.86 -2.31
CA TRP A 128 -7.16 39.99 -2.37
C TRP A 128 -6.58 39.71 -3.75
N ILE A 129 -7.29 38.93 -4.56
CA ILE A 129 -6.90 38.62 -5.93
C ILE A 129 -8.10 38.84 -6.83
N ALA A 130 -8.00 39.79 -7.75
CA ALA A 130 -8.87 39.82 -8.93
C ALA A 130 -8.58 38.55 -9.72
N PHE A 131 -9.44 37.54 -9.55
CA PHE A 131 -9.27 36.20 -10.09
C PHE A 131 -9.36 36.26 -11.63
N SER A 132 -8.25 36.63 -12.27
CA SER A 132 -8.15 36.74 -13.72
C SER A 132 -8.09 35.34 -14.32
N ARG A 133 -8.61 35.20 -15.55
CA ARG A 133 -8.61 33.93 -16.30
C ARG A 133 -7.21 33.30 -16.37
N ASN A 134 -6.17 34.14 -16.42
CA ASN A 134 -4.77 33.72 -16.52
C ASN A 134 -4.27 33.04 -15.23
N TRP A 135 -4.71 33.49 -14.05
CA TRP A 135 -4.31 32.87 -12.78
C TRP A 135 -4.88 31.45 -12.64
N ALA A 136 -6.14 31.26 -13.03
CA ALA A 136 -6.76 29.93 -13.07
C ALA A 136 -6.07 28.99 -14.07
N MET A 137 -5.68 29.50 -15.24
CA MET A 137 -4.96 28.70 -16.26
C MET A 137 -3.58 28.21 -15.77
N VAL A 138 -2.91 28.91 -14.86
CA VAL A 138 -1.60 28.51 -14.31
C VAL A 138 -1.74 27.64 -13.06
N MET A 139 -2.62 28.01 -12.14
CA MET A 139 -2.72 27.31 -10.85
C MET A 139 -3.38 25.95 -10.97
N VAL A 140 -4.39 25.78 -11.84
CA VAL A 140 -5.06 24.49 -12.04
C VAL A 140 -4.09 23.40 -12.52
N PRO A 141 -3.30 23.58 -13.59
CA PRO A 141 -2.34 22.55 -14.01
C PRO A 141 -1.20 22.37 -13.01
N LEU A 142 -0.75 23.44 -12.32
CA LEU A 142 0.29 23.32 -11.29
C LEU A 142 -0.18 22.46 -10.11
N VAL A 143 -1.40 22.69 -9.63
CA VAL A 143 -2.01 21.87 -8.56
C VAL A 143 -2.23 20.44 -9.06
N ALA A 144 -2.72 20.25 -10.29
CA ALA A 144 -2.89 18.93 -10.88
C ALA A 144 -1.54 18.18 -11.02
N LEU A 145 -0.45 18.88 -11.34
CA LEU A 145 0.89 18.29 -11.42
C LEU A 145 1.42 17.90 -10.04
N LEU A 146 1.36 18.80 -9.07
CA LEU A 146 1.74 18.52 -7.67
C LEU A 146 0.94 17.34 -7.11
N TYR A 147 -0.33 17.25 -7.47
CA TYR A 147 -1.23 16.16 -7.13
C TYR A 147 -0.75 14.81 -7.70
N VAL A 148 -0.48 14.74 -9.02
CA VAL A 148 0.03 13.51 -9.66
C VAL A 148 1.35 13.08 -9.03
N LEU A 149 2.26 14.02 -8.77
CA LEU A 149 3.54 13.75 -8.13
C LEU A 149 3.37 13.20 -6.70
N THR A 150 2.44 13.75 -5.92
CA THR A 150 2.17 13.28 -4.55
C THR A 150 1.62 11.86 -4.55
N ILE A 151 0.70 11.53 -5.46
CA ILE A 151 0.17 10.16 -5.60
C ILE A 151 1.28 9.18 -5.96
N LEU A 152 2.12 9.53 -6.95
CA LEU A 152 3.18 8.65 -7.41
C LEU A 152 4.20 8.39 -6.29
N THR A 153 4.64 9.43 -5.59
CA THR A 153 5.66 9.31 -4.53
C THR A 153 5.16 8.56 -3.30
N THR A 154 3.96 8.87 -2.82
CA THR A 154 3.37 8.18 -1.65
C THR A 154 2.94 6.74 -1.97
N GLY A 155 2.40 6.50 -3.16
CA GLY A 155 2.01 5.16 -3.62
C GLY A 155 3.21 4.21 -3.74
N MET A 156 4.27 4.64 -4.43
CA MET A 156 5.45 3.81 -4.67
C MET A 156 6.27 3.55 -3.39
N SER A 157 6.43 4.56 -2.53
CA SER A 157 7.14 4.39 -1.27
C SER A 157 6.43 3.40 -0.36
N GLY A 158 5.11 3.50 -0.22
CA GLY A 158 4.29 2.55 0.55
C GLY A 158 4.43 1.11 0.06
N VAL A 159 4.41 0.88 -1.26
CA VAL A 159 4.61 -0.44 -1.87
C VAL A 159 5.96 -1.03 -1.48
N SER A 160 7.03 -0.25 -1.60
CA SER A 160 8.40 -0.71 -1.32
C SER A 160 8.58 -1.09 0.16
N VAL A 161 7.97 -0.33 1.07
CA VAL A 161 8.03 -0.58 2.51
C VAL A 161 7.25 -1.84 2.86
N ALA A 162 6.05 -2.00 2.32
CA ALA A 162 5.22 -3.19 2.53
C ALA A 162 5.90 -4.46 1.99
N ALA A 163 6.49 -4.39 0.79
CA ALA A 163 7.21 -5.51 0.19
C ALA A 163 8.42 -5.93 1.04
N LYS A 164 9.23 -4.96 1.51
CA LYS A 164 10.37 -5.23 2.40
C LYS A 164 9.92 -5.81 3.75
N ALA A 165 8.81 -5.35 4.30
CA ALA A 165 8.25 -5.89 5.54
C ALA A 165 7.79 -7.34 5.35
N ALA A 166 7.06 -7.64 4.27
CA ALA A 166 6.62 -8.99 3.94
C ALA A 166 7.80 -9.94 3.68
N ALA A 167 8.83 -9.48 2.95
CA ALA A 167 10.06 -10.24 2.76
C ALA A 167 10.75 -10.54 4.10
N ARG A 168 10.80 -9.57 5.01
CA ARG A 168 11.37 -9.72 6.35
C ARG A 168 10.59 -10.72 7.20
N ASP A 169 9.26 -10.67 7.17
CA ASP A 169 8.40 -11.62 7.86
C ASP A 169 8.65 -13.05 7.35
N ALA A 170 8.68 -13.23 6.03
CA ALA A 170 8.97 -14.52 5.41
C ALA A 170 10.37 -15.04 5.73
N MET A 171 11.41 -14.18 5.71
CA MET A 171 12.77 -14.55 6.14
C MET A 171 12.86 -15.02 7.59
N ASN A 172 11.94 -14.54 8.43
CA ASN A 172 11.81 -14.94 9.83
C ASN A 172 10.92 -16.19 10.03
N GLY A 173 10.36 -16.77 8.97
CA GLY A 173 9.40 -17.88 9.03
C GLY A 173 8.00 -17.46 9.49
N LYS A 174 7.70 -16.16 9.49
CA LYS A 174 6.36 -15.63 9.81
C LYS A 174 5.58 -15.45 8.52
N GLN A 175 4.28 -15.77 8.56
CA GLN A 175 3.40 -15.52 7.43
C GLN A 175 3.25 -14.01 7.21
N PRO A 176 3.55 -13.49 6.01
CA PRO A 176 3.46 -12.06 5.75
C PRO A 176 2.00 -11.59 5.81
N LYS A 177 1.80 -10.35 6.26
CA LYS A 177 0.47 -9.73 6.25
C LYS A 177 -0.06 -9.63 4.81
N PRO A 178 -1.37 -9.83 4.60
CA PRO A 178 -1.97 -9.65 3.28
C PRO A 178 -1.77 -8.21 2.80
N TYR A 179 -1.30 -8.06 1.57
CA TYR A 179 -1.17 -6.76 0.92
C TYR A 179 -2.29 -6.61 -0.10
N PHE A 180 -3.39 -6.00 0.35
CA PHE A 180 -4.52 -5.63 -0.51
C PHE A 180 -5.04 -6.75 -1.42
N GLY A 181 -5.48 -7.85 -0.80
CA GLY A 181 -5.96 -9.03 -1.49
C GLY A 181 -4.87 -10.03 -1.89
N ILE A 182 -3.61 -9.58 -2.06
CA ILE A 182 -2.48 -10.48 -2.30
C ILE A 182 -2.08 -11.14 -0.97
N LYS A 183 -2.27 -12.46 -0.89
CA LYS A 183 -1.89 -13.28 0.27
C LYS A 183 -0.63 -14.08 -0.05
N GLY A 184 0.49 -13.70 0.55
CA GLY A 184 1.70 -14.51 0.53
C GLY A 184 1.57 -15.65 1.54
N THR A 185 1.71 -16.90 1.09
CA THR A 185 1.64 -18.08 1.96
C THR A 185 2.97 -18.82 1.94
N LEU A 186 3.48 -19.17 3.12
CA LEU A 186 4.64 -20.04 3.25
C LEU A 186 4.20 -21.49 3.05
N MET A 187 4.78 -22.16 2.08
CA MET A 187 4.46 -23.54 1.72
C MET A 187 5.74 -24.34 1.49
N CYS A 188 5.66 -25.63 1.76
CA CYS A 188 6.68 -26.62 1.44
C CYS A 188 6.39 -27.19 0.07
N VAL A 189 7.40 -27.22 -0.81
CA VAL A 189 7.25 -27.66 -2.20
C VAL A 189 8.14 -28.88 -2.42
N THR A 190 7.54 -29.98 -2.83
CA THR A 190 8.23 -31.24 -3.16
C THR A 190 7.90 -31.67 -4.58
N PRO A 191 8.88 -32.12 -5.39
CA PRO A 191 8.60 -32.62 -6.74
C PRO A 191 7.79 -33.92 -6.67
N VAL A 192 6.79 -34.06 -7.54
CA VAL A 192 5.88 -35.24 -7.60
C VAL A 192 6.56 -36.42 -8.30
N SER A 193 7.33 -36.14 -9.36
CA SER A 193 8.16 -37.11 -10.08
C SER A 193 9.55 -36.53 -10.28
N GLY A 194 10.55 -37.39 -10.52
CA GLY A 194 11.97 -37.01 -10.61
C GLY A 194 12.24 -35.74 -11.45
N ASP A 195 13.25 -34.98 -11.02
CA ASP A 195 13.67 -33.65 -11.51
C ASP A 195 12.55 -32.79 -12.11
N ALA A 196 11.80 -32.11 -11.24
CA ALA A 196 10.97 -30.99 -11.65
C ALA A 196 11.88 -29.89 -12.23
N SER A 197 11.78 -29.65 -13.54
CA SER A 197 12.46 -28.56 -14.22
C SER A 197 12.02 -27.22 -13.63
N VAL A 198 12.84 -26.66 -12.74
CA VAL A 198 12.57 -25.41 -12.05
C VAL A 198 13.42 -24.32 -12.67
N TYR A 199 12.75 -23.26 -13.12
CA TYR A 199 13.45 -22.10 -13.64
C TYR A 199 14.07 -21.33 -12.49
N ASN A 200 15.33 -20.91 -12.68
CA ASN A 200 16.15 -20.17 -11.71
C ASN A 200 16.75 -21.01 -10.56
N GLY A 201 16.95 -22.32 -10.82
CA GLY A 201 17.72 -23.22 -9.96
C GLY A 201 16.86 -24.26 -9.23
N PRO A 202 17.48 -25.14 -8.44
CA PRO A 202 16.78 -26.27 -7.82
C PRO A 202 15.82 -25.80 -6.72
N LEU A 203 14.74 -26.57 -6.51
CA LEU A 203 13.82 -26.34 -5.39
C LEU A 203 14.57 -26.51 -4.06
N PRO A 204 14.40 -25.58 -3.10
CA PRO A 204 14.98 -25.73 -1.79
C PRO A 204 14.36 -26.93 -1.06
N LYS A 205 15.21 -27.75 -0.43
CA LYS A 205 14.78 -28.92 0.35
C LYS A 205 14.73 -28.56 1.83
N GLY A 206 13.69 -29.02 2.53
CA GLY A 206 13.59 -28.92 4.00
C GLY A 206 13.20 -27.54 4.56
N ARG A 207 13.01 -26.52 3.71
CA ARG A 207 12.63 -25.17 4.14
C ARG A 207 11.44 -24.61 3.33
N PRO A 208 10.57 -23.79 3.96
CA PRO A 208 9.40 -23.24 3.31
C PRO A 208 9.79 -22.13 2.33
N VAL A 209 9.02 -22.04 1.25
CA VAL A 209 9.10 -20.98 0.25
C VAL A 209 7.83 -20.16 0.28
N LEU A 210 7.95 -18.87 -0.03
CA LEU A 210 6.80 -17.98 -0.13
C LEU A 210 6.18 -18.12 -1.51
N THR A 211 4.88 -18.36 -1.57
CA THR A 211 4.10 -18.34 -2.81
C THR A 211 2.97 -17.34 -2.73
N PHE A 212 2.62 -16.76 -3.88
CA PHE A 212 1.53 -15.80 -4.02
C PHE A 212 0.38 -16.34 -4.86
N GLY A 213 0.46 -17.61 -5.28
CA GLY A 213 -0.54 -18.26 -6.13
C GLY A 213 0.05 -18.82 -7.42
N VAL A 214 -0.85 -19.19 -8.33
CA VAL A 214 -0.56 -19.83 -9.61
C VAL A 214 -0.92 -18.87 -10.74
N SER A 215 -0.03 -18.72 -11.72
CA SER A 215 -0.32 -18.00 -12.97
C SER A 215 0.00 -18.89 -14.16
N ASN A 216 -0.93 -19.01 -15.11
CA ASN A 216 -0.73 -19.75 -16.37
C ASN A 216 -0.22 -21.19 -16.16
N GLY A 217 -0.75 -21.90 -15.15
CA GLY A 217 -0.34 -23.27 -14.80
C GLY A 217 1.05 -23.37 -14.14
N ARG A 218 1.68 -22.24 -13.80
CA ARG A 218 2.98 -22.17 -13.11
C ARG A 218 2.81 -21.64 -11.70
N LEU A 219 3.40 -22.33 -10.75
CA LEU A 219 3.53 -21.91 -9.36
C LEU A 219 4.74 -21.00 -9.23
N TRP A 220 4.53 -19.76 -8.76
CA TRP A 220 5.60 -18.82 -8.48
C TRP A 220 6.02 -18.92 -7.02
N LEU A 221 7.33 -19.01 -6.82
CA LEU A 221 7.97 -19.27 -5.55
C LEU A 221 9.04 -18.20 -5.30
N TRP A 222 9.20 -17.83 -4.04
CA TRP A 222 10.27 -16.95 -3.58
C TRP A 222 10.96 -17.59 -2.39
N ASP A 223 12.27 -17.85 -2.52
CA ASP A 223 13.09 -18.48 -1.48
C ASP A 223 13.63 -17.40 -0.53
N PRO A 224 13.17 -17.38 0.74
CA PRO A 224 13.62 -16.38 1.72
C PRO A 224 15.11 -16.50 2.02
N GLU A 225 15.70 -17.68 1.90
CA GLU A 225 17.12 -17.87 2.23
C GLU A 225 18.04 -17.30 1.16
N ARG A 226 17.67 -17.46 -0.12
CA ARG A 226 18.39 -16.82 -1.23
C ARG A 226 18.32 -15.30 -1.14
N ALA A 227 17.21 -14.76 -0.64
CA ALA A 227 17.04 -13.31 -0.47
C ALA A 227 17.96 -12.72 0.62
N LYS A 228 18.44 -13.51 1.59
CA LYS A 228 19.42 -13.07 2.58
C LYS A 228 20.83 -12.88 2.00
N HIS A 229 21.11 -13.48 0.84
CA HIS A 229 22.44 -13.48 0.21
C HIS A 229 22.41 -12.72 -1.13
N PRO A 230 22.52 -11.38 -1.12
CA PRO A 230 22.35 -10.53 -2.30
C PRO A 230 23.38 -10.69 -3.45
N GLY A 231 24.29 -11.67 -3.39
CA GLY A 231 25.20 -12.05 -4.48
C GLY A 231 24.96 -13.47 -5.03
N GLY A 232 23.95 -14.18 -4.52
CA GLY A 232 23.62 -15.55 -4.90
C GLY A 232 22.63 -15.65 -6.07
N PRO A 233 22.15 -16.87 -6.38
CA PRO A 233 21.09 -17.07 -7.37
C PRO A 233 19.83 -16.29 -6.97
N LYS A 234 19.14 -15.74 -7.97
CA LYS A 234 17.92 -14.96 -7.78
C LYS A 234 16.91 -15.73 -6.89
N PRO A 235 16.24 -15.05 -5.94
CA PRO A 235 15.35 -15.71 -4.97
C PRO A 235 14.03 -16.18 -5.58
N THR A 236 13.63 -15.60 -6.71
CA THR A 236 12.39 -15.95 -7.42
C THR A 236 12.56 -17.19 -8.28
N MET A 237 11.66 -18.14 -8.17
CA MET A 237 11.63 -19.37 -8.97
C MET A 237 10.20 -19.60 -9.48
N HIS A 238 10.08 -20.41 -10.54
CA HIS A 238 8.77 -20.89 -10.96
C HIS A 238 8.86 -22.31 -11.49
N VAL A 239 7.79 -23.06 -11.25
CA VAL A 239 7.68 -24.48 -11.57
C VAL A 239 6.28 -24.78 -12.08
N GLN A 240 6.13 -25.80 -12.94
CA GLN A 240 4.81 -26.24 -13.40
C GLN A 240 4.04 -26.85 -12.22
N LEU A 241 2.79 -26.43 -12.02
CA LEU A 241 2.01 -26.82 -10.84
C LEU A 241 1.83 -28.34 -10.76
N PHE A 242 1.59 -29.02 -11.89
CA PHE A 242 1.39 -30.47 -11.93
C PHE A 242 2.66 -31.30 -11.63
N LYS A 243 3.84 -30.67 -11.58
CA LYS A 243 5.11 -31.34 -11.25
C LYS A 243 5.47 -31.24 -9.76
N VAL A 244 4.68 -30.53 -8.96
CA VAL A 244 4.98 -30.26 -7.55
C VAL A 244 3.77 -30.50 -6.66
N SER A 245 4.04 -31.06 -5.49
CA SER A 245 3.08 -31.16 -4.39
C SER A 245 3.42 -30.08 -3.37
N THR A 246 2.39 -29.43 -2.84
CA THR A 246 2.50 -28.35 -1.85
C THR A 246 1.93 -28.83 -0.51
N SER A 247 2.68 -28.65 0.56
CA SER A 247 2.25 -28.94 1.93
C SER A 247 2.45 -27.73 2.83
N VAL A 248 1.70 -27.68 3.93
CA VAL A 248 1.84 -26.63 4.95
C VAL A 248 3.12 -26.91 5.76
N PRO A 249 3.96 -25.89 6.05
CA PRO A 249 5.15 -26.08 6.89
C PRO A 249 4.78 -26.55 8.29
N SER A 250 5.59 -27.45 8.83
CA SER A 250 5.47 -27.98 10.20
C SER A 250 6.31 -27.15 11.19
N GLY A 251 5.93 -27.16 12.46
CA GLY A 251 6.53 -26.32 13.52
C GLY A 251 6.11 -24.85 13.44
N ASN A 252 6.93 -23.93 13.97
CA ASN A 252 6.71 -22.47 13.92
C ASN A 252 6.84 -21.85 12.49
N GLY A 253 6.41 -22.56 11.44
CA GLY A 253 6.45 -22.09 10.05
C GLY A 253 7.85 -22.08 9.41
N ARG A 254 8.79 -22.86 9.96
CA ARG A 254 10.23 -22.81 9.58
C ARG A 254 10.77 -24.07 8.94
N THR A 255 10.08 -25.20 9.09
CA THR A 255 10.59 -26.51 8.67
C THR A 255 9.62 -27.20 7.75
N CYS A 256 10.15 -27.78 6.68
CA CYS A 256 9.42 -28.71 5.84
C CYS A 256 9.84 -30.12 6.21
N THR A 257 8.93 -30.87 6.82
CA THR A 257 9.04 -32.32 6.84
C THR A 257 8.93 -32.77 5.39
N ALA A 258 9.96 -33.46 4.89
CA ALA A 258 9.82 -34.19 3.65
C ALA A 258 8.61 -35.11 3.84
N LEU A 259 7.58 -34.98 3.00
CA LEU A 259 6.54 -35.98 2.91
C LEU A 259 7.27 -37.29 2.56
N GLU A 260 7.44 -38.15 3.56
CA GLU A 260 7.83 -39.52 3.35
C GLU A 260 6.83 -40.10 2.37
N ARG A 261 7.39 -40.55 1.25
CA ARG A 261 6.69 -41.10 0.11
C ARG A 261 5.84 -42.27 0.63
N SER A 262 4.53 -42.11 0.78
CA SER A 262 3.65 -43.25 0.98
C SER A 262 3.70 -44.06 -0.31
N SER A 263 4.42 -45.18 -0.22
CA SER A 263 4.47 -46.27 -1.19
C SER A 263 3.08 -46.71 -1.64
#